data_AF-A0A3D0QZI4-F1
#
_entry.id   AF-A0A3D0QZI4-F1
#
_cell.length_a   1.000
_cell.length_b   1.000
_cell.length_c   1.000
_cell.angle_alpha   90.00
_cell.angle_beta   90.00
_cell.angle_gamma   90.00
#
_symmetry.space_group_name_H-M   'P 1'
#
loop_
_entity.id
_entity.type
_entity.pdbx_description
1 polymer ?
#
loop_
_entity_poly.entity_id
_entity_poly.type
_entity_poly.pdbx_seq_one_letter_code
_entity_poly.pdbx_strand_id
1 'polypeptide(L)'
;MSEDDHITVDFATLRRLSGELEEMLKQLNERLEGLYGRTEKVVLSWEGEARETFVDQLDKWDHSMQDLQAAQAWLHEVVVKGHLNYDAAHRAVLHGWGAG
;
A
#
# COMPACT_ATOMS: atom_id res chain seq x y z
N MET A 1 9.23 -19.73 -24.42
CA MET A 1 9.29 -18.84 -23.24
C MET A 1 9.00 -19.72 -22.05
N SER A 2 9.94 -19.84 -21.12
CA SER A 2 9.85 -20.78 -20.01
C SER A 2 8.95 -20.20 -18.90
N GLU A 3 8.33 -21.07 -18.12
CA GLU A 3 7.45 -20.73 -16.98
C GLU A 3 8.11 -19.77 -15.98
N ASP A 4 9.43 -19.89 -15.79
CA ASP A 4 10.24 -19.00 -14.96
C ASP A 4 10.23 -17.53 -15.40
N ASP A 5 10.18 -17.29 -16.71
CA ASP A 5 10.17 -15.94 -17.29
C ASP A 5 8.81 -15.26 -17.00
N HIS A 6 7.72 -16.04 -17.02
CA HIS A 6 6.37 -15.57 -16.69
C HIS A 6 6.24 -15.21 -15.21
N ILE A 7 6.71 -16.08 -14.31
CA ILE A 7 6.65 -15.85 -12.86
C ILE A 7 7.46 -14.60 -12.47
N THR A 8 8.63 -14.40 -13.08
CA THR A 8 9.46 -13.21 -12.83
C THR A 8 8.76 -11.92 -13.26
N VAL A 9 8.07 -11.92 -14.41
CA VAL A 9 7.27 -10.78 -14.90
C VAL A 9 6.08 -10.49 -13.98
N ASP A 10 5.42 -11.52 -13.45
CA ASP A 10 4.30 -11.37 -12.52
C ASP A 10 4.74 -10.70 -11.21
N PHE A 11 5.88 -11.12 -10.63
CA PHE A 11 6.42 -10.47 -9.43
C PHE A 11 6.85 -9.01 -9.68
N ALA A 12 7.49 -8.73 -10.82
CA ALA A 12 7.82 -7.36 -11.20
C ALA A 12 6.57 -6.48 -11.33
N THR A 13 5.49 -7.05 -11.86
CA THR A 13 4.18 -6.39 -11.98
C THR A 13 3.56 -6.13 -10.61
N LEU A 14 3.54 -7.13 -9.71
CA LEU A 14 3.04 -6.99 -8.35
C LEU A 14 3.82 -5.92 -7.55
N ARG A 15 5.15 -5.89 -7.69
CA ARG A 15 5.99 -4.87 -7.05
C ARG A 15 5.67 -3.46 -7.57
N ARG A 16 5.46 -3.31 -8.88
CA ARG A 16 5.06 -2.04 -9.47
C ARG A 16 3.70 -1.58 -8.94
N LEU A 17 2.70 -2.46 -8.95
CA LEU A 17 1.36 -2.16 -8.44
C LEU A 17 1.37 -1.81 -6.95
N SER A 18 2.20 -2.48 -6.16
CA SER A 18 2.39 -2.15 -4.73
C SER A 18 2.96 -0.74 -4.54
N GLY A 19 3.90 -0.32 -5.38
CA GLY A 19 4.47 1.04 -5.34
C GLY A 19 3.48 2.10 -5.84
N GLU A 20 2.72 1.79 -6.88
CA GLU A 20 1.65 2.68 -7.37
C GLU A 20 0.57 2.89 -6.28
N LEU A 21 0.20 1.84 -5.54
CA LEU A 21 -0.73 1.93 -4.42
C LEU A 21 -0.18 2.81 -3.28
N GLU A 22 1.08 2.62 -2.90
CA GLU A 22 1.74 3.45 -1.88
C GLU A 22 1.71 4.93 -2.23
N GLU A 23 2.02 5.27 -3.48
CA GLU A 23 1.99 6.65 -3.98
C GLU A 23 0.57 7.22 -3.97
N MET A 24 -0.44 6.44 -4.35
CA MET A 24 -1.84 6.86 -4.29
C MET A 24 -2.29 7.15 -2.85
N LEU A 25 -1.91 6.30 -1.89
CA LEU A 25 -2.22 6.50 -0.48
C LEU A 25 -1.57 7.77 0.07
N LYS A 26 -0.30 8.01 -0.28
CA LYS A 26 0.41 9.24 0.09
C LYS A 26 -0.30 10.49 -0.45
N GLN A 27 -0.67 10.48 -1.73
CA GLN A 27 -1.38 11.60 -2.35
C GLN A 27 -2.76 11.85 -1.72
N LEU A 28 -3.47 10.79 -1.34
CA LEU A 28 -4.75 10.94 -0.65
C LEU A 28 -4.57 11.57 0.73
N ASN A 29 -3.54 11.18 1.49
CA ASN A 29 -3.25 11.76 2.80
C ASN A 29 -2.88 13.24 2.69
N GLU A 30 -1.99 13.60 1.76
CA GLU A 30 -1.61 15.00 1.50
C GLU A 30 -2.81 15.88 1.11
N ARG A 31 -3.73 15.34 0.29
CA ARG A 31 -4.97 16.06 -0.08
C ARG A 31 -5.88 16.27 1.12
N LEU A 32 -6.00 15.29 2.02
CA LEU A 32 -6.78 15.44 3.24
C LEU A 32 -6.16 16.47 4.18
N GLU A 33 -4.85 16.40 4.44
CA GLU A 33 -4.15 17.40 5.26
C GLU A 33 -4.33 18.81 4.68
N GLY A 34 -4.25 18.93 3.35
CA GLY A 34 -4.52 20.18 2.65
C GLY A 34 -5.96 20.67 2.78
N LEU A 35 -6.94 19.77 2.77
CA LEU A 35 -8.34 20.11 3.05
C LEU A 35 -8.52 20.51 4.51
N TYR A 36 -7.98 19.74 5.46
CA TYR A 36 -8.03 20.03 6.88
C TYR A 36 -7.45 21.41 7.18
N GLY A 37 -6.24 21.72 6.71
CA GLY A 37 -5.61 23.03 6.95
C GLY A 37 -6.40 24.22 6.38
N ARG A 38 -7.13 24.03 5.27
CA ARG A 38 -8.04 25.06 4.73
C ARG A 38 -9.32 25.19 5.54
N THR A 39 -9.84 24.07 6.02
CA THR A 39 -11.15 24.00 6.67
C THR A 39 -11.06 24.26 8.18
N GLU A 40 -9.91 24.05 8.82
CA GLU A 40 -9.66 24.25 10.25
C GLU A 40 -10.11 25.64 10.73
N LYS A 41 -9.73 26.71 10.01
CA LYS A 41 -10.14 28.08 10.34
C LYS A 41 -11.65 28.30 10.28
N VAL A 42 -12.34 27.55 9.42
CA VAL A 42 -13.79 27.63 9.23
C VAL A 42 -14.51 26.74 10.25
N VAL A 43 -13.97 25.55 10.54
CA VAL A 43 -14.48 24.61 11.55
C VAL A 43 -14.40 25.20 12.95
N LEU A 44 -13.40 26.02 13.25
CA LEU A 44 -13.32 26.76 14.51
C LEU A 44 -14.49 27.75 14.71
N SER A 45 -15.16 28.17 13.63
CA SER A 45 -16.35 29.02 13.68
C SER A 45 -17.66 28.22 13.71
N TRP A 46 -17.61 26.90 13.50
CA TRP A 46 -18.79 26.04 13.54
C TRP A 46 -19.08 25.62 14.98
N GLU A 47 -20.31 25.84 15.42
CA GLU A 47 -20.83 25.39 16.71
C GLU A 47 -21.85 24.26 16.53
N GLY A 48 -21.90 23.33 17.49
CA GLY A 48 -22.89 22.25 17.54
C GLY A 48 -22.69 21.14 16.50
N GLU A 49 -23.80 20.68 15.93
CA GLU A 49 -23.91 19.47 15.10
C GLU A 49 -23.01 19.48 13.85
N ALA A 50 -22.75 20.65 13.26
CA ALA A 50 -21.89 20.77 12.09
C ALA A 50 -20.43 20.44 12.41
N ARG A 51 -19.96 20.81 13.61
CA ARG A 51 -18.60 20.50 14.07
C ARG A 51 -18.49 19.02 14.44
N GLU A 52 -19.48 18.48 15.15
CA GLU A 52 -19.51 17.06 15.52
C GLU A 52 -19.50 16.16 14.27
N THR A 53 -20.37 16.46 13.29
CA THR A 53 -20.41 15.72 12.03
C THR A 53 -19.08 15.78 11.27
N PHE A 54 -18.41 16.93 11.25
CA PHE A 54 -17.11 17.06 10.61
C PHE A 54 -16.04 16.19 11.29
N VAL A 55 -15.99 16.19 12.62
CA VAL A 55 -15.05 15.34 13.39
C VAL A 55 -15.34 13.87 13.14
N ASP A 56 -16.60 13.44 13.16
CA ASP A 56 -16.99 12.06 12.87
C ASP A 56 -16.55 11.58 11.48
N GLN A 57 -16.63 12.45 10.47
CA GLN A 57 -16.16 12.12 9.12
C GLN A 57 -14.63 12.07 9.04
N LEU A 58 -13.94 12.92 9.80
CA LEU A 58 -12.49 12.90 9.89
C LEU A 58 -11.98 11.60 10.53
N ASP A 59 -12.61 11.16 11.62
CA ASP A 59 -12.27 9.90 12.30
C ASP A 59 -12.52 8.68 11.39
N LYS A 60 -13.65 8.67 10.66
CA LYS A 60 -13.94 7.60 9.68
C LYS A 60 -12.91 7.54 8.55
N TRP A 61 -12.48 8.71 8.08
CA TRP A 61 -11.44 8.79 7.07
C TRP A 61 -10.11 8.26 7.59
N ASP A 62 -9.69 8.71 8.78
CA ASP A 62 -8.44 8.26 9.40
C ASP A 62 -8.41 6.74 9.56
N HIS A 63 -9.50 6.15 10.05
CA HIS A 63 -9.63 4.70 10.17
C HIS A 63 -9.54 3.98 8.81
N SER A 64 -10.23 4.50 7.79
CA SER A 64 -10.17 3.93 6.43
C SER A 64 -8.76 3.99 5.85
N MET A 65 -7.99 5.03 6.17
CA MET A 65 -6.60 5.14 5.73
C MET A 65 -5.66 4.19 6.44
N GLN A 66 -5.84 4.00 7.75
CA GLN A 66 -5.08 3.01 8.50
C GLN A 66 -5.30 1.60 7.94
N ASP A 67 -6.55 1.25 7.60
CA ASP A 67 -6.88 -0.03 6.98
C ASP A 67 -6.20 -0.20 5.62
N LEU A 68 -6.19 0.84 4.79
CA LEU A 68 -5.53 0.81 3.48
C LEU A 68 -4.00 0.69 3.60
N GLN A 69 -3.39 1.39 4.56
CA GLN A 69 -1.97 1.27 4.86
C GLN A 69 -1.62 -0.13 5.37
N ALA A 70 -2.44 -0.71 6.24
CA ALA A 70 -2.26 -2.08 6.73
C ALA A 70 -2.36 -3.10 5.57
N ALA A 71 -3.32 -2.93 4.67
CA ALA A 71 -3.46 -3.77 3.48
C ALA A 71 -2.25 -3.63 2.53
N GLN A 72 -1.72 -2.42 2.34
CA GLN A 72 -0.53 -2.16 1.53
C GLN A 72 0.72 -2.80 2.16
N ALA A 73 0.91 -2.67 3.48
CA ALA A 73 2.00 -3.31 4.20
C ALA A 73 1.95 -4.84 4.09
N TRP A 74 0.77 -5.42 4.24
CA TRP A 74 0.55 -6.86 4.06
C TRP A 74 0.88 -7.31 2.63
N LEU A 75 0.41 -6.58 1.61
CA LEU A 75 0.69 -6.90 0.21
C LEU A 75 2.19 -6.81 -0.10
N HIS A 76 2.85 -5.76 0.39
CA HIS A 76 4.28 -5.57 0.23
C HIS A 76 5.07 -6.74 0.85
N GLU A 77 4.71 -7.14 2.06
CA GLU A 77 5.33 -8.27 2.76
C GLU A 77 5.16 -9.58 1.97
N VAL A 78 3.96 -9.86 1.46
CA VAL A 78 3.68 -11.05 0.65
C VAL A 78 4.49 -11.06 -0.64
N VAL A 79 4.59 -9.93 -1.33
CA VAL A 79 5.36 -9.81 -2.59
C VAL A 79 6.85 -10.00 -2.34
N VAL A 80 7.41 -9.38 -1.29
CA VAL A 80 8.85 -9.53 -0.96
C VAL A 80 9.17 -10.95 -0.51
N LYS A 81 8.35 -11.55 0.37
CA LYS A 81 8.55 -12.94 0.82
C LYS A 81 8.39 -13.94 -0.33
N GLY A 82 7.40 -13.74 -1.19
CA GLY A 82 7.18 -14.58 -2.37
C GLY A 82 8.38 -14.57 -3.31
N HIS A 83 8.93 -13.39 -3.59
CA HIS A 83 10.12 -13.26 -4.44
C HIS A 83 11.36 -13.92 -3.82
N LEU A 84 11.62 -13.71 -2.52
CA LEU A 84 12.76 -14.32 -1.83
C LEU A 84 12.70 -15.85 -1.84
N ASN A 85 11.51 -16.42 -1.61
CA ASN A 85 11.32 -17.87 -1.62
C ASN A 85 11.49 -18.46 -3.02
N TYR A 86 10.96 -17.78 -4.06
CA TYR A 86 11.13 -18.20 -5.45
C TYR A 86 12.60 -18.15 -5.87
N ASP A 87 13.31 -17.05 -5.57
CA ASP A 87 14.74 -16.91 -5.88
C ASP A 87 15.61 -17.95 -5.16
N ALA A 88 15.25 -18.30 -3.93
CA ALA A 88 15.93 -19.35 -3.17
C ALA A 88 15.69 -20.73 -3.79
N ALA A 89 14.44 -21.04 -4.16
CA ALA A 89 14.09 -22.29 -4.83
C ALA A 89 14.74 -22.41 -6.21
N HIS A 90 14.71 -21.33 -7.01
CA HIS A 90 15.34 -21.27 -8.33
C HIS A 90 16.86 -21.47 -8.24
N ARG A 91 17.54 -20.81 -7.29
CA ARG A 91 18.97 -21.06 -7.02
C ARG A 91 19.25 -22.48 -6.57
N ALA A 92 18.41 -23.04 -5.71
CA ALA A 92 18.56 -24.43 -5.26
C ALA A 92 18.41 -25.44 -6.41
N VAL A 93 17.49 -25.19 -7.35
CA VAL A 93 17.38 -25.98 -8.60
C VAL A 93 18.66 -25.82 -9.43
N LEU A 94 19.13 -24.61 -9.72
CA LEU A 94 20.36 -24.43 -10.50
C LEU A 94 21.59 -25.10 -9.86
N HIS A 95 21.71 -25.08 -8.53
CA HIS A 95 22.76 -25.79 -7.81
C HIS A 95 22.57 -27.32 -7.77
N GLY A 96 21.33 -27.81 -7.71
CA GLY A 96 21.01 -29.23 -7.68
C GLY A 96 21.27 -29.98 -9.00
N TRP A 97 21.24 -29.27 -10.14
CA TRP A 97 21.52 -29.85 -11.45
C TRP A 97 22.96 -29.59 -11.94
N GLY A 98 23.78 -28.82 -11.19
CA GLY A 98 25.18 -28.52 -11.50
C GLY A 98 26.22 -29.32 -10.71
N ALA A 99 25.77 -30.19 -9.80
CA ALA A 99 26.63 -31.05 -8.96
C ALA A 99 26.53 -32.56 -9.31
N GLY A 100 26.06 -32.88 -10.52
CA GLY A 100 26.08 -34.23 -11.10
C GLY A 100 27.18 -34.39 -12.13
#